data_AF-A0A7J4R7Q9-F1
#
_entry.id   AF-A0A7J4R7Q9-F1
#
_cell.length_a   1.000
_cell.length_b   1.000
_cell.length_c   1.000
_cell.angle_alpha   90.00
_cell.angle_beta   90.00
_cell.angle_gamma   90.00
#
_symmetry.space_group_name_H-M   'P 1'
#
loop_
_entity.id
_entity.type
_entity.pdbx_description
1 polymer ?
#
loop_
_entity_poly.entity_id
_entity_poly.type
_entity_poly.pdbx_seq_one_letter_code
_entity_poly.pdbx_strand_id
1 'polypeptide(L)' 'MASNQAEQLHPEPIAGALIFDSRGKIFLTKSHKWHDKYVIPGGHIELGERAVDALRREIKEETGLEICLLSHTPRG' A
#
# COMPACT_ATOMS: atom_id res chain seq x y z
N MET A 1 25.27 -23.88 5.27
CA MET A 1 23.82 -24.16 5.23
C MET A 1 23.22 -23.14 4.29
N ALA A 2 22.99 -23.52 3.03
CA ALA A 2 22.44 -22.61 2.02
C ALA A 2 20.92 -22.54 2.22
N SER A 3 20.41 -21.34 2.48
CA SER A 3 18.98 -21.06 2.55
C SER A 3 18.35 -21.36 1.20
N ASN A 4 17.50 -22.38 1.16
CA ASN A 4 16.70 -22.76 0.01
C ASN A 4 15.63 -21.67 -0.21
N GLN A 5 15.93 -20.65 -1.03
CA GLN A 5 14.91 -19.73 -1.51
C GLN A 5 14.15 -20.47 -2.60
N ALA A 6 12.98 -21.03 -2.27
CA ALA A 6 12.09 -21.60 -3.26
C ALA A 6 11.78 -20.52 -4.31
N GLU A 7 11.91 -20.85 -5.59
CA GLU A 7 11.52 -19.94 -6.68
C GLU A 7 10.07 -19.50 -6.46
N GLN A 8 9.87 -18.18 -6.35
CA GLN A 8 8.56 -17.58 -6.16
C GLN A 8 7.74 -17.75 -7.46
N LEU A 9 6.91 -18.80 -7.53
CA LEU A 9 6.13 -19.17 -8.72
C LEU A 9 4.79 -18.40 -8.87
N HIS A 10 4.47 -17.49 -7.96
CA HIS A 10 3.16 -16.82 -7.90
C HIS A 10 3.30 -15.29 -7.76
N PRO A 11 2.35 -14.51 -8.33
CA PRO A 11 2.34 -13.06 -8.16
C PRO A 11 2.23 -12.66 -6.69
N GLU A 12 2.94 -11.59 -6.31
CA GLU A 12 2.85 -11.01 -4.98
C GLU A 12 1.65 -10.05 -4.90
N PRO A 13 0.72 -10.27 -3.96
CA PRO A 13 -0.40 -9.36 -3.78
C PRO A 13 0.06 -8.08 -3.09
N ILE A 14 -0.30 -6.93 -3.67
CA ILE A 14 -0.04 -5.60 -3.10
C ILE A 14 -1.34 -4.83 -2.89
N ALA A 15 -1.36 -3.94 -1.89
CA ALA A 15 -2.41 -2.97 -1.68
C ALA A 15 -1.85 -1.55 -1.79
N GLY A 16 -2.54 -0.67 -2.52
CA GLY A 16 -2.19 0.75 -2.63
C GLY A 16 -3.39 1.65 -2.34
N ALA A 17 -3.13 2.88 -1.87
CA ALA A 17 -4.17 3.84 -1.52
C ALA A 17 -4.09 5.13 -2.35
N LEU A 18 -5.28 5.64 -2.72
CA LEU A 18 -5.46 7.05 -3.04
C LEU A 18 -5.93 7.77 -1.79
N ILE A 19 -5.03 8.53 -1.17
CA ILE A 19 -5.29 9.27 0.07
C ILE A 19 -5.58 10.72 -0.31
N PHE A 20 -6.73 11.23 0.13
CA PHE A 20 -7.15 12.60 -0.14
C PHE A 20 -7.03 13.46 1.12
N ASP A 21 -6.50 14.67 0.97
CA ASP A 21 -6.63 15.70 2.01
C ASP A 21 -8.04 16.35 1.97
N SER A 22 -8.34 17.23 2.93
CA SER A 22 -9.63 17.94 2.99
C SER A 22 -9.89 18.88 1.82
N ARG A 23 -8.88 19.15 0.99
CA ARG A 23 -8.97 19.98 -0.23
C ARG A 23 -9.07 19.12 -1.49
N GLY A 24 -9.17 17.79 -1.35
CA GLY A 24 -9.24 16.85 -2.47
C GLY A 24 -7.91 16.61 -3.18
N LYS A 25 -6.77 17.00 -2.59
CA LYS A 25 -5.45 16.70 -3.16
C LYS A 25 -5.04 15.27 -2.83
N ILE A 26 -4.36 14.62 -3.77
CA ILE A 26 -3.85 13.26 -3.61
C ILE A 26 -2.45 13.30 -3.01
N PHE A 27 -2.22 12.46 -2.00
CA PHE A 27 -0.88 12.22 -1.46
C PHE A 27 -0.14 11.17 -2.31
N LEU A 28 1.08 11.51 -2.73
CA LEU A 28 1.98 10.64 -3.47
C LEU A 28 3.35 10.63 -2.78
N THR A 29 4.03 9.49 -2.80
CA THR A 29 5.40 9.37 -2.32
C THR A 29 6.37 9.44 -3.50
N LYS A 30 7.58 9.94 -3.27
CA LYS A 30 8.65 9.92 -4.28
C LYS A 30 9.50 8.69 -4.03
N SER A 31 9.55 7.76 -4.98
CA SER A 31 10.24 6.50 -4.78
C SER A 31 11.56 6.45 -5.54
N HIS A 32 12.67 6.33 -4.79
CA HIS A 32 14.00 6.11 -5.34
C HIS A 32 14.10 4.77 -6.09
N LYS A 33 13.30 3.76 -5.70
CA LYS A 33 13.23 2.47 -6.38
C LYS A 33 12.62 2.58 -7.78
N TRP A 34 11.78 3.60 -8.01
CA TRP A 34 11.08 3.83 -9.27
C TRP A 34 11.62 5.05 -10.02
N HIS A 35 12.95 5.22 -10.05
CA HIS A 35 13.61 6.33 -10.76
C HIS A 35 13.08 7.71 -10.34
N ASP A 36 12.91 7.92 -9.04
CA ASP A 36 12.44 9.19 -8.47
C ASP A 36 11.06 9.63 -8.95
N LYS A 37 10.26 8.69 -9.47
CA LYS A 37 8.86 8.94 -9.85
C LYS A 37 7.97 9.05 -8.63
N TYR A 38 6.86 9.76 -8.82
CA TYR A 38 5.76 9.78 -7.86
C TYR A 38 4.97 8.48 -7.97
N VAL A 39 4.72 7.85 -6.84
CA VAL A 39 3.96 6.61 -6.72
C VAL A 39 2.89 6.74 -5.65
N ILE A 40 1.87 5.89 -5.74
CA ILE A 40 0.90 5.73 -4.65
C ILE A 40 1.58 4.99 -3.48
N PRO A 41 1.31 5.38 -2.22
CA PRO A 41 1.81 4.63 -1.07
C PRO A 41 1.07 3.29 -0.93
N GLY A 42 1.76 2.32 -0.33
CA GLY A 42 1.26 0.97 -0.16
C GLY A 42 2.35 -0.08 -0.35
N GLY A 43 1.98 -1.33 -0.13
CA GLY A 43 2.96 -2.41 -0.07
C GLY A 43 2.35 -3.79 -0.11
N HIS A 44 3.11 -4.76 0.37
CA HIS A 44 2.79 -6.18 0.24
C HIS A 44 1.73 -6.59 1.25
N ILE A 45 0.85 -7.50 0.83
CA ILE A 45 -0.10 -8.15 1.72
C ILE A 45 0.56 -9.41 2.27
N GLU A 46 0.68 -9.51 3.59
CA GLU A 46 1.22 -10.71 4.22
C GLU A 46 0.25 -11.89 4.16
N LEU A 47 0.77 -13.11 4.28
CA LEU A 47 -0.05 -14.32 4.22
C LEU A 47 -1.08 -14.33 5.36
N GLY A 48 -2.36 -14.39 5.00
CA GLY A 48 -3.46 -14.36 5.96
C GLY A 48 -3.87 -12.95 6.41
N GLU A 49 -3.18 -11.92 5.95
CA GLU A 49 -3.52 -10.52 6.22
C GLU A 49 -4.66 -10.04 5.30
N ARG A 50 -5.59 -9.26 5.85
CA ARG A 50 -6.60 -8.60 5.03
C ARG A 50 -5.94 -7.43 4.30
N ALA A 51 -6.26 -7.23 3.02
CA ALA A 51 -5.71 -6.13 2.22
C ALA A 51 -5.84 -4.75 2.89
N VAL A 52 -6.95 -4.52 3.60
CA VAL A 52 -7.21 -3.30 4.36
C VAL A 52 -6.26 -3.11 5.55
N ASP A 53 -5.90 -4.19 6.23
CA ASP A 53 -5.04 -4.14 7.40
C ASP A 53 -3.57 -3.99 6.95
N ALA A 54 -3.17 -4.70 5.89
CA ALA A 54 -1.89 -4.50 5.20
C ALA A 54 -1.70 -3.05 4.77
N LEU A 55 -2.71 -2.48 4.10
CA LEU A 55 -2.65 -1.10 3.61
C LEU A 55 -2.48 -0.07 4.73
N ARG A 56 -3.15 -0.25 5.87
CA ARG A 56 -2.99 0.62 7.04
C ARG A 56 -1.60 0.52 7.66
N ARG A 57 -1.08 -0.70 7.80
CA ARG A 57 0.26 -0.97 8.32
C ARG A 57 1.32 -0.30 7.44
N GLU A 58 1.32 -0.60 6.14
CA GLU A 58 2.27 -0.06 5.16
C GLU A 58 2.27 1.47 5.13
N ILE A 59 1.08 2.09 5.05
CA ILE A 59 1.01 3.56 5.01
C ILE A 59 1.53 4.19 6.29
N LYS A 60 1.22 3.59 7.45
CA LYS A 60 1.74 4.07 8.73
C LYS A 60 3.25 3.94 8.81
N GLU A 61 3.82 2.84 8.33
CA GLU A 61 5.28 2.60 8.33
C GLU A 61 6.02 3.53 7.37
N GLU A 62 5.50 3.73 6.15
CA GLU A 62 6.16 4.55 5.12
C GLU A 62 6.02 6.05 5.35
N THR A 63 4.88 6.48 5.92
CA THR A 63 4.49 7.90 5.95
C THR A 63 4.22 8.45 7.34
N GLY A 64 4.04 7.59 8.35
CA GLY A 64 3.61 7.97 9.69
C GLY A 64 2.13 8.39 9.78
N LEU A 65 1.37 8.30 8.70
CA LEU A 65 -0.03 8.73 8.65
C LEU A 65 -0.98 7.63 9.14
N GLU A 66 -1.97 8.03 9.92
CA GLU A 66 -3.15 7.22 10.20
C GLU A 66 -4.23 7.55 9.16
N ILE A 67 -4.80 6.51 8.53
CA ILE A 67 -5.79 6.69 7.44
C ILE A 67 -7.16 6.16 7.84
N CYS A 68 -8.20 6.87 7.40
CA CYS A 68 -9.57 6.40 7.46
C CYS A 68 -9.99 5.91 6.07
N LEU A 69 -10.53 4.69 6.00
CA LEU A 69 -11.01 4.14 4.74
C LEU A 69 -12.41 4.68 4.45
N LEU A 70 -12.54 5.33 3.31
CA LEU A 70 -13.84 5.74 2.78
C LEU A 70 -14.49 4.53 2.13
N SER A 71 -15.42 3.87 2.84
CA SER A 71 -16.28 2.89 2.20
C SER A 71 -17.24 3.62 1.27
N HIS A 72 -17.12 3.42 -0.04
CA HIS A 72 -18.15 3.84 -0.98
C HIS A 72 -19.40 2.97 -0.76
N THR A 73 -20.35 3.46 0.04
CA THR A 73 -21.75 3.06 -0.13
C THR A 73 -22.26 3.80 -1.37
N PRO A 74 -22.70 3.09 -2.43
CA PRO A 74 -23.37 3.73 -3.54
C PRO A 74 -24.57 4.49 -2.98
N ARG A 75 -24.56 5.82 -3.12
CA ARG A 75 -25.78 6.60 -2.88
C ARG A 75 -26.64 6.39 -4.13
N GLY A 76 -27.63 5.51 -4.00
CA GLY A 76 -28.75 5.42 -4.92
C GLY A 76 -29.66 6.63 -4.83
#